data_AF-A0A2V8PX69-F1
#
_entry.id   AF-A0A2V8PX69-F1
#
_cell.length_a   1.000
_cell.length_b   1.000
_cell.length_c   1.000
_cell.angle_alpha   90.00
_cell.angle_beta   90.00
_cell.angle_gamma   90.00
#
_symmetry.space_group_name_H-M   'P 1'
#
loop_
_entity.id
_entity.type
_entity.pdbx_description
1 polymer ?
#
loop_
_entity_poly.entity_id
_entity_poly.type
_entity_poly.pdbx_seq_one_letter_code
_entity_poly.pdbx_strand_id
1 'polypeptide(L)'
;MPHVLSLIVSFTMLLGLGTAGAPGSEARFETRDSSELEPVAQTVRQIKWPKRTIEVTFSNSLLTPGTNIKAGSDVVGAARRALLRWSAITNLNFVVTWSPATSVSPASSGDGINLVTIADSLENEVFNADSTTGRTRVFFNPESGMIAEADISINPRPRSEEGADLQFSTDGTPGTYDLEATFTHELGHL
;
A
#
# COMPACT_ATOMS: atom_id res chain seq x y z
N MET A 1 -24.79 -10.07 -47.51
CA MET A 1 -26.09 -9.38 -47.47
C MET A 1 -26.51 -9.30 -45.99
N PRO A 2 -27.00 -8.15 -45.53
CA PRO A 2 -26.39 -7.39 -44.43
C PRO A 2 -27.22 -7.31 -43.14
N HIS A 3 -26.58 -6.81 -42.06
CA HIS A 3 -27.06 -5.99 -40.92
C HIS A 3 -28.39 -6.35 -40.22
N VAL A 4 -28.53 -6.22 -38.90
CA VAL A 4 -28.77 -4.93 -38.22
C VAL A 4 -28.67 -5.10 -36.69
N LEU A 5 -28.04 -4.10 -36.05
CA LEU A 5 -28.02 -3.79 -34.61
C LEU A 5 -29.43 -3.53 -34.04
N SER A 6 -29.63 -3.77 -32.73
CA SER A 6 -30.34 -2.77 -31.92
C SER A 6 -29.89 -2.79 -30.47
N LEU A 7 -29.21 -1.70 -30.12
CA LEU A 7 -28.85 -1.24 -28.78
C LEU A 7 -30.04 -0.42 -28.27
N ILE A 8 -30.62 -0.79 -27.13
CA ILE A 8 -31.59 0.05 -26.42
C ILE A 8 -30.84 0.78 -25.31
N VAL A 9 -30.61 2.08 -25.54
CA VAL A 9 -30.23 3.04 -24.50
C VAL A 9 -31.51 3.63 -23.93
N SER A 10 -31.74 3.46 -22.63
CA SER A 10 -32.77 4.22 -21.89
C SER A 10 -32.10 5.36 -21.15
N PHE A 11 -32.43 6.58 -21.58
CA PHE A 11 -32.09 7.83 -20.93
C PHE A 11 -33.29 8.24 -20.08
N THR A 12 -33.11 8.44 -18.77
CA THR A 12 -34.11 9.13 -17.94
C THR A 12 -33.40 10.28 -17.24
N MET A 13 -33.83 11.49 -17.58
CA MET A 13 -33.41 12.74 -16.98
C MET A 13 -34.59 13.22 -16.13
N LEU A 14 -34.37 13.55 -14.85
CA LEU A 14 -35.24 14.49 -14.14
C LEU A 14 -34.48 15.30 -13.10
N LEU A 15 -34.79 16.60 -13.10
CA LEU A 15 -34.15 17.71 -12.40
C LEU A 15 -34.34 17.70 -10.87
N GLY A 16 -33.39 18.33 -10.17
CA GLY A 16 -33.59 18.93 -8.85
C GLY A 16 -32.76 20.21 -8.70
N LEU A 17 -33.43 21.36 -8.50
CA LEU A 17 -32.86 22.69 -8.24
C LEU A 17 -32.68 22.95 -6.73
N GLY A 18 -31.64 23.73 -6.39
CA GLY A 18 -31.51 24.56 -5.15
C GLY A 18 -30.84 23.86 -3.96
N THR A 19 -30.03 24.48 -3.09
CA THR A 19 -29.72 25.88 -2.76
C THR A 19 -28.36 25.97 -2.01
N ALA A 20 -27.86 27.21 -1.82
CA ALA A 20 -26.54 27.58 -1.28
C ALA A 20 -26.32 27.38 0.24
N GLY A 21 -25.05 27.25 0.68
CA GLY A 21 -24.65 27.61 2.06
C GLY A 21 -23.37 26.96 2.65
N ALA A 22 -22.26 27.72 2.60
CA ALA A 22 -21.14 27.81 3.59
C ALA A 22 -20.11 26.65 3.77
N PRO A 23 -18.87 26.99 4.23
CA PRO A 23 -17.66 26.18 4.02
C PRO A 23 -17.27 25.33 5.23
N GLY A 24 -16.86 24.09 4.97
CA GLY A 24 -16.24 23.20 5.94
C GLY A 24 -15.19 22.36 5.23
N SER A 25 -13.94 22.47 5.67
CA SER A 25 -12.80 21.72 5.15
C SER A 25 -12.94 20.24 5.54
N GLU A 26 -13.43 19.42 4.63
CA GLU A 26 -13.21 17.98 4.71
C GLU A 26 -11.90 17.68 3.99
N ALA A 27 -10.91 17.19 4.73
CA ALA A 27 -9.69 16.62 4.16
C ALA A 27 -10.09 15.38 3.36
N ARG A 28 -10.32 15.58 2.06
CA ARG A 28 -10.69 14.54 1.13
C ARG A 28 -9.44 13.77 0.73
N PHE A 29 -9.19 12.64 1.36
CA PHE A 29 -8.24 11.64 0.88
C PHE A 29 -8.83 10.97 -0.37
N GLU A 30 -8.11 11.00 -1.49
CA GLU A 30 -8.55 10.40 -2.76
C GLU A 30 -7.91 9.01 -2.93
N THR A 31 -8.73 8.00 -3.22
CA THR A 31 -8.29 6.68 -3.72
C THR A 31 -8.66 6.63 -5.21
N ARG A 32 -7.70 6.36 -6.10
CA ARG A 32 -7.97 6.32 -7.56
C ARG A 32 -8.24 4.91 -8.05
N ASP A 33 -9.43 4.74 -8.63
CA ASP A 33 -9.81 3.66 -9.54
C ASP A 33 -9.82 4.20 -10.98
N SER A 34 -9.31 3.43 -11.93
CA SER A 34 -8.87 3.93 -13.24
C SER A 34 -9.87 3.62 -14.35
N SER A 35 -10.80 4.54 -14.61
CA SER A 35 -11.54 4.57 -15.88
C SER A 35 -12.15 5.95 -16.20
N GLU A 36 -11.78 6.47 -17.39
CA GLU A 36 -12.43 7.52 -18.21
C GLU A 36 -12.08 9.02 -18.00
N LEU A 37 -10.94 9.39 -18.63
CA LEU A 37 -10.70 10.46 -19.64
C LEU A 37 -11.52 11.78 -19.66
N GLU A 38 -10.86 12.86 -19.21
CA GLU A 38 -10.64 14.13 -19.93
C GLU A 38 -9.28 14.68 -19.42
N PRO A 39 -8.32 15.16 -20.24
CA PRO A 39 -7.05 15.64 -19.74
C PRO A 39 -7.26 17.07 -19.27
N VAL A 40 -7.90 17.24 -18.11
CA VAL A 40 -7.51 18.37 -17.27
C VAL A 40 -6.01 18.18 -17.12
N ALA A 41 -5.21 19.19 -17.45
CA ALA A 41 -3.81 19.22 -17.07
C ALA A 41 -3.78 19.20 -15.53
N GLN A 42 -3.96 18.01 -14.95
CA GLN A 42 -3.59 17.72 -13.60
C GLN A 42 -2.11 18.00 -13.62
N THR A 43 -1.73 19.13 -13.03
CA THR A 43 -0.36 19.28 -12.55
C THR A 43 -0.20 18.12 -11.59
N VAL A 44 0.33 17.00 -12.09
CA VAL A 44 0.63 15.83 -11.27
C VAL A 44 1.68 16.32 -10.30
N ARG A 45 1.23 16.72 -9.11
CA ARG A 45 2.12 17.17 -8.06
C ARG A 45 2.94 15.97 -7.66
N GLN A 46 4.25 16.14 -7.69
CA GLN A 46 5.16 15.09 -7.28
C GLN A 46 4.88 14.75 -5.82
N ILE A 47 4.47 13.49 -5.58
CA ILE A 47 4.30 12.95 -4.23
C ILE A 47 5.69 12.72 -3.65
N LYS A 48 5.95 13.23 -2.44
CA LYS A 48 7.26 13.12 -1.79
C LYS A 48 7.19 13.28 -0.28
N TRP A 49 8.20 12.73 0.41
CA TRP A 49 8.41 13.01 1.82
C TRP A 49 8.80 14.48 2.07
N PRO A 50 8.26 15.10 3.13
CA PRO A 50 8.60 16.47 3.50
C PRO A 50 10.03 16.60 4.05
N LYS A 51 10.59 15.50 4.57
CA LYS A 51 11.93 15.43 5.16
C LYS A 51 12.71 14.29 4.52
N ARG A 52 14.03 14.40 4.55
CA ARG A 52 14.94 13.32 4.12
C ARG A 52 15.12 12.24 5.18
N THR A 53 14.82 12.55 6.44
CA THR A 53 14.77 11.55 7.51
C THR A 53 13.35 11.08 7.67
N ILE A 54 13.13 9.79 7.44
CA ILE A 54 11.82 9.14 7.52
C ILE A 54 11.89 8.16 8.68
N GLU A 55 11.00 8.32 9.65
CA GLU A 55 10.81 7.31 10.68
C GLU A 55 9.94 6.19 10.11
N VAL A 56 10.39 4.94 10.24
CA VAL A 56 9.65 3.74 9.86
C VAL A 56 9.47 2.90 11.11
N THR A 57 8.23 2.52 11.39
CA THR A 57 7.88 1.75 12.58
C THR A 57 7.75 0.28 12.22
N PHE A 58 8.60 -0.57 12.80
CA PHE A 58 8.46 -2.02 12.65
C PHE A 58 7.41 -2.55 13.63
N SER A 59 6.45 -3.30 13.10
CA SER A 59 5.53 -4.09 13.91
C SER A 59 6.30 -5.18 14.66
N ASN A 60 5.89 -5.47 15.89
CA ASN A 60 6.39 -6.64 16.62
C ASN A 60 6.16 -7.97 15.89
N SER A 61 5.25 -8.03 14.91
CA SER A 61 5.08 -9.20 14.04
C SER A 61 6.36 -9.60 13.30
N LEU A 62 7.29 -8.66 13.06
CA LEU A 62 8.59 -8.98 12.46
C LEU A 62 9.52 -9.79 13.39
N LEU A 63 9.29 -9.73 14.71
CA LEU A 63 10.05 -10.50 15.72
C LEU A 63 9.48 -11.91 15.91
N THR A 64 8.16 -12.04 15.78
CA THR A 64 7.43 -13.30 15.93
C THR A 64 6.56 -13.53 14.69
N PRO A 65 7.18 -13.89 13.55
CA PRO A 65 6.46 -14.06 12.30
C PRO A 65 5.45 -15.20 12.37
N GLY A 66 4.38 -15.07 11.58
CA GLY A 66 3.36 -16.10 11.39
C GLY A 66 3.81 -17.25 10.49
N THR A 67 2.88 -18.16 10.19
CA THR A 67 3.14 -19.35 9.36
C THR A 67 3.39 -19.03 7.89
N ASN A 68 3.13 -17.80 7.45
CA ASN A 68 3.47 -17.30 6.13
C ASN A 68 4.98 -17.08 5.93
N ILE A 69 5.77 -17.08 6.99
CA ILE A 69 7.23 -17.01 6.91
C ILE A 69 7.80 -18.38 7.24
N LYS A 70 8.68 -18.88 6.38
CA LYS A 70 9.44 -20.11 6.64
C LYS A 70 10.26 -19.97 7.92
N ALA A 71 10.19 -20.99 8.77
CA ALA A 71 10.97 -21.04 10.01
C ALA A 71 12.47 -20.85 9.77
N GLY A 72 13.11 -20.04 10.62
CA GLY A 72 14.53 -19.70 10.53
C GLY A 72 14.86 -18.51 9.61
N SER A 73 13.85 -17.89 8.98
CA SER A 73 14.07 -16.67 8.16
C SER A 73 14.44 -15.45 9.02
N ASP A 74 15.37 -14.64 8.54
CA ASP A 74 15.83 -13.40 9.16
C ASP A 74 14.96 -12.21 8.71
N VAL A 75 13.73 -12.15 9.21
CA VAL A 75 12.74 -11.13 8.82
C VAL A 75 13.23 -9.71 9.10
N VAL A 76 13.71 -9.46 10.32
CA VAL A 76 14.16 -8.13 10.74
C VAL A 76 15.39 -7.69 9.94
N GLY A 77 16.34 -8.60 9.72
CA GLY A 77 17.51 -8.30 8.91
C GLY A 77 17.13 -8.04 7.45
N ALA A 78 16.20 -8.80 6.87
CA ALA A 78 15.70 -8.56 5.51
C ALA A 78 15.08 -7.15 5.37
N ALA A 79 14.19 -6.76 6.29
CA ALA A 79 13.59 -5.43 6.28
C ALA A 79 14.64 -4.31 6.43
N ARG A 80 15.61 -4.48 7.34
CA ARG A 80 16.71 -3.51 7.51
C ARG A 80 17.62 -3.42 6.28
N ARG A 81 17.96 -4.53 5.65
CA ARG A 81 18.77 -4.55 4.42
C ARG A 81 18.03 -3.85 3.28
N ALA A 82 16.72 -4.05 3.16
CA ALA A 82 15.90 -3.35 2.19
C ALA A 82 15.90 -1.82 2.41
N LEU A 83 15.73 -1.34 3.65
CA LEU A 83 15.86 0.09 3.98
C LEU A 83 17.26 0.63 3.63
N LEU A 84 18.31 -0.11 3.98
CA LEU A 84 19.69 0.28 3.69
C LEU A 84 19.97 0.38 2.18
N ARG A 85 19.40 -0.53 1.36
CA ARG A 85 19.51 -0.47 -0.10
C ARG A 85 18.94 0.83 -0.64
N TRP A 86 17.75 1.22 -0.18
CA TRP A 86 17.13 2.51 -0.56
C TRP A 86 17.93 3.70 -0.06
N SER A 87 18.38 3.70 1.20
CA SER A 87 19.24 4.78 1.71
C SER A 87 20.56 4.93 0.94
N ALA A 88 21.12 3.84 0.39
CA ALA A 88 22.38 3.88 -0.34
C ALA A 88 22.27 4.51 -1.75
N ILE A 89 21.11 4.41 -2.39
CA ILE A 89 20.89 4.93 -3.75
C ILE A 89 20.05 6.21 -3.79
N THR A 90 19.48 6.58 -2.64
CA THR A 90 18.72 7.82 -2.47
C THR A 90 19.44 8.76 -1.52
N ASN A 91 18.85 9.92 -1.24
CA ASN A 91 19.29 10.82 -0.18
C ASN A 91 18.33 10.78 1.02
N LEU A 92 17.75 9.60 1.28
CA LEU A 92 16.85 9.35 2.40
C LEU A 92 17.58 8.61 3.52
N ASN A 93 17.28 8.97 4.76
CA ASN A 93 17.76 8.33 5.96
C ASN A 93 16.58 7.73 6.72
N PHE A 94 16.52 6.40 6.81
CA PHE A 94 15.48 5.72 7.58
C PHE A 94 15.90 5.57 9.04
N VAL A 95 15.02 5.96 9.95
CA VAL A 95 15.15 5.70 11.39
C VAL A 95 14.11 4.66 11.77
N VAL A 96 14.53 3.54 12.35
CA VAL A 96 13.62 2.45 12.73
C VAL A 96 13.18 2.61 14.18
N THR A 97 11.87 2.62 14.39
CA THR A 97 11.21 2.48 15.69
C THR A 97 10.41 1.17 15.74
N TRP A 98 9.87 0.82 16.91
CA TRP A 98 9.09 -0.41 17.11
C TRP A 98 7.74 -0.11 17.74
N SER A 99 6.73 -0.88 17.37
CA SER A 99 5.37 -0.72 17.88
C SER A 99 4.64 -2.07 18.01
N PRO A 100 3.71 -2.21 18.98
CA PRO A 100 2.79 -3.33 19.01
C PRO A 100 1.71 -3.29 17.91
N ALA A 101 1.62 -2.20 17.14
CA ALA A 101 0.68 -2.10 16.01
C ALA A 101 0.93 -3.23 15.00
N THR A 102 -0.16 -3.87 14.55
CA THR A 102 -0.12 -5.04 13.66
C THR A 102 -0.75 -4.78 12.31
N SER A 103 -1.73 -3.87 12.24
CA SER A 103 -2.56 -3.67 11.06
C SER A 103 -2.28 -2.33 10.41
N VAL A 104 -2.35 -2.29 9.08
CA VAL A 104 -2.32 -1.03 8.31
C VAL A 104 -3.49 -0.12 8.67
N SER A 105 -3.29 1.19 8.54
CA SER A 105 -4.32 2.21 8.72
C SER A 105 -5.49 2.00 7.77
N PRO A 106 -6.74 2.37 8.14
CA PRO A 106 -7.88 2.32 7.23
C PRO A 106 -7.67 3.14 5.96
N ALA A 107 -8.30 2.74 4.85
CA ALA A 107 -8.15 3.45 3.57
C ALA A 107 -8.63 4.92 3.61
N SER A 108 -9.55 5.24 4.53
CA SER A 108 -10.14 6.58 4.65
C SER A 108 -9.24 7.59 5.36
N SER A 109 -8.30 7.13 6.21
CA SER A 109 -7.43 8.00 6.99
C SER A 109 -6.25 7.22 7.56
N GLY A 110 -5.07 7.83 7.49
CA GLY A 110 -3.89 7.36 8.21
C GLY A 110 -4.01 7.53 9.73
N ASP A 111 -3.17 6.81 10.48
CA ASP A 111 -3.08 6.80 11.94
C ASP A 111 -1.85 7.55 12.52
N GLY A 112 -1.02 8.10 11.64
CA GLY A 112 0.22 8.82 11.94
C GLY A 112 1.46 7.94 12.04
N ILE A 113 1.38 6.64 11.75
CA ILE A 113 2.48 5.67 11.88
C ILE A 113 2.90 5.17 10.50
N ASN A 114 4.19 5.24 10.20
CA ASN A 114 4.72 4.60 8.99
C ASN A 114 4.98 3.10 9.25
N LEU A 115 3.94 2.28 9.23
CA LEU A 115 4.04 0.90 9.70
C LEU A 115 4.66 -0.03 8.65
N VAL A 116 5.55 -0.93 9.07
CA VAL A 116 5.92 -2.14 8.32
C VAL A 116 5.47 -3.34 9.12
N THR A 117 4.58 -4.16 8.53
CA THR A 117 3.98 -5.31 9.21
C THR A 117 3.96 -6.55 8.33
N ILE A 118 4.01 -7.71 8.99
CA ILE A 118 3.80 -9.02 8.40
C ILE A 118 2.70 -9.81 9.14
N ALA A 119 1.93 -9.12 9.99
CA ALA A 119 0.97 -9.75 10.88
C ALA A 119 -0.21 -10.36 10.10
N ASP A 120 -0.63 -11.55 10.51
CA ASP A 120 -1.91 -12.14 10.08
C ASP A 120 -3.05 -11.48 10.87
N SER A 121 -3.54 -10.36 10.34
CA SER A 121 -4.75 -9.68 10.80
C SER A 121 -5.74 -9.58 9.65
N LEU A 122 -7.04 -9.46 9.98
CA LEU A 122 -8.08 -9.32 8.97
C LEU A 122 -7.85 -8.07 8.11
N GLU A 123 -7.39 -6.96 8.71
CA GLU A 123 -7.13 -5.72 7.96
C GLU A 123 -5.99 -5.92 6.96
N ASN A 124 -4.91 -6.62 7.34
CA ASN A 124 -3.80 -6.90 6.44
C ASN A 124 -4.20 -7.91 5.36
N GLU A 125 -4.99 -8.93 5.69
CA GLU A 125 -5.49 -9.89 4.72
C GLU A 125 -6.41 -9.24 3.69
N VAL A 126 -7.34 -8.38 4.10
CA VAL A 126 -8.23 -7.64 3.18
C VAL A 126 -7.46 -6.57 2.41
N PHE A 127 -6.46 -5.96 3.04
CA PHE A 127 -5.61 -5.00 2.36
C PHE A 127 -4.81 -5.68 1.26
N ASN A 128 -4.20 -6.82 1.53
CA ASN A 128 -3.56 -7.62 0.50
C ASN A 128 -4.61 -8.33 -0.38
N ALA A 129 -4.25 -8.70 -1.60
CA ALA A 129 -5.03 -9.67 -2.36
C ALA A 129 -4.28 -11.00 -2.38
N ASP A 130 -4.98 -12.13 -2.55
CA ASP A 130 -4.37 -13.48 -2.56
C ASP A 130 -3.16 -13.59 -3.50
N SER A 131 -3.19 -12.88 -4.63
CA SER A 131 -2.13 -12.86 -5.64
C SER A 131 -0.99 -11.87 -5.40
N THR A 132 -1.07 -11.05 -4.34
CA THR A 132 -0.03 -10.05 -4.01
C THR A 132 0.97 -10.63 -3.01
N THR A 133 2.22 -10.21 -3.10
CA THR A 133 3.26 -10.57 -2.11
C THR A 133 3.37 -9.55 -0.99
N GLY A 134 2.99 -8.32 -1.27
CA GLY A 134 2.82 -7.26 -0.30
C GLY A 134 2.09 -6.10 -0.96
N ARG A 135 1.76 -5.09 -0.16
CA ARG A 135 1.20 -3.83 -0.62
C ARG A 135 1.68 -2.68 0.25
N THR A 136 1.75 -1.52 -0.39
CA THR A 136 2.06 -0.25 0.23
C THR A 136 0.88 0.73 0.07
N ARG A 137 0.53 1.45 1.13
CA ARG A 137 -0.45 2.54 1.11
C ARG A 137 0.25 3.82 1.54
N VAL A 138 0.03 4.90 0.80
CA VAL A 138 0.62 6.21 1.10
C VAL A 138 -0.51 7.23 1.29
N PHE A 139 -0.47 7.94 2.42
CA PHE A 139 -1.36 9.06 2.71
C PHE A 139 -0.59 10.35 2.48
N PHE A 140 -1.11 11.23 1.61
CA PHE A 140 -0.46 12.48 1.26
C PHE A 140 -1.49 13.61 1.14
N ASN A 141 -1.02 14.84 1.32
CA ASN A 141 -1.84 16.02 1.10
C ASN A 141 -1.93 16.32 -0.43
N PRO A 142 -3.13 16.32 -1.03
CA PRO A 142 -3.28 16.45 -2.48
C PRO A 142 -2.90 17.85 -3.00
N GLU A 143 -3.00 18.90 -2.19
CA GLU A 143 -2.63 20.26 -2.58
C GLU A 143 -1.11 20.47 -2.66
N SER A 144 -0.34 19.78 -1.81
CA SER A 144 1.12 19.95 -1.69
C SER A 144 1.93 18.78 -2.26
N GLY A 145 1.34 17.59 -2.37
CA GLY A 145 2.04 16.33 -2.69
C GLY A 145 2.87 15.79 -1.52
N MET A 146 2.77 16.36 -0.33
CA MET A 146 3.58 15.94 0.81
C MET A 146 2.99 14.69 1.45
N ILE A 147 3.80 13.64 1.55
CA ILE A 147 3.45 12.41 2.28
C ILE A 147 3.36 12.72 3.77
N ALA A 148 2.24 12.33 4.38
CA ALA A 148 2.02 12.37 5.81
C ALA A 148 2.39 11.04 6.47
N GLU A 149 2.10 9.93 5.78
CA GLU A 149 2.20 8.57 6.32
C GLU A 149 2.30 7.53 5.20
N ALA A 150 2.94 6.39 5.48
CA ALA A 150 2.89 5.22 4.60
C ALA A 150 2.94 3.89 5.36
N ASP A 151 2.07 2.96 5.00
CA ASP A 151 2.03 1.61 5.53
C ASP A 151 2.50 0.58 4.50
N ILE A 152 3.27 -0.40 4.95
CA ILE A 152 3.65 -1.61 4.22
C ILE A 152 3.09 -2.82 4.94
N SER A 153 2.37 -3.65 4.20
CA SER A 153 1.95 -4.97 4.64
C SER A 153 2.53 -6.02 3.71
N ILE A 154 3.35 -6.93 4.24
CA ILE A 154 3.68 -8.17 3.52
C ILE A 154 2.49 -9.10 3.66
N ASN A 155 2.08 -9.73 2.56
CA ASN A 155 0.87 -10.53 2.53
C ASN A 155 0.94 -11.64 3.61
N PRO A 156 0.00 -11.67 4.58
CA PRO A 156 -0.03 -12.72 5.59
C PRO A 156 -0.50 -14.08 5.04
N ARG A 157 -1.11 -14.11 3.85
CA ARG A 157 -1.62 -15.34 3.21
C ARG A 157 -1.40 -15.32 1.69
N PRO A 158 -0.14 -15.35 1.23
CA PRO A 158 0.14 -15.41 -0.19
C PRO A 158 -0.30 -16.76 -0.74
N ARG A 159 -0.91 -16.78 -1.93
CA ARG A 159 -1.35 -18.02 -2.60
C ARG A 159 -0.82 -18.11 -4.02
N SER A 160 -0.60 -19.34 -4.48
CA SER A 160 -0.33 -19.62 -5.89
C SER A 160 -1.59 -19.42 -6.74
N GLU A 161 -1.45 -19.41 -8.07
CA GLU A 161 -2.59 -19.35 -8.99
C GLU A 161 -3.55 -20.53 -8.81
N GLU A 162 -3.04 -21.68 -8.39
CA GLU A 162 -3.81 -22.89 -8.04
C GLU A 162 -4.43 -22.84 -6.64
N GLY A 163 -4.23 -21.76 -5.90
CA GLY A 163 -4.80 -21.53 -4.57
C GLY A 163 -4.05 -22.20 -3.42
N ALA A 164 -2.82 -22.69 -3.64
CA ALA A 164 -2.00 -23.26 -2.58
C ALA A 164 -1.35 -22.16 -1.72
N ASP A 165 -1.31 -22.33 -0.40
CA ASP A 165 -0.62 -21.40 0.49
C ASP A 165 0.90 -21.41 0.20
N LEU A 166 1.45 -20.22 0.05
CA LEU A 166 2.88 -19.99 -0.15
C LEU A 166 3.51 -19.41 1.12
N GLN A 167 4.84 -19.41 1.15
CA GLN A 167 5.60 -18.80 2.23
C GLN A 167 6.63 -17.82 1.68
N PHE A 168 7.13 -16.96 2.56
CA PHE A 168 8.33 -16.16 2.34
C PHE A 168 9.54 -16.82 3.00
N SER A 169 10.72 -16.59 2.44
CA SER A 169 11.99 -16.96 3.06
C SER A 169 13.06 -15.90 2.85
N THR A 170 14.17 -16.01 3.58
CA THR A 170 15.37 -15.16 3.38
C THR A 170 16.60 -15.97 2.97
N ASP A 171 16.41 -17.25 2.64
CA ASP A 171 17.48 -18.21 2.38
C ASP A 171 17.43 -18.80 0.96
N GLY A 172 16.54 -18.26 0.12
CA GLY A 172 16.37 -18.72 -1.27
C GLY A 172 15.73 -20.10 -1.39
N THR A 173 15.00 -20.57 -0.36
CA THR A 173 14.30 -21.85 -0.41
C THR A 173 13.36 -21.89 -1.63
N PRO A 174 13.47 -22.90 -2.52
CA PRO A 174 12.57 -23.04 -3.66
C PRO A 174 11.10 -23.14 -3.24
N GLY A 175 10.22 -22.53 -4.02
CA GLY A 175 8.78 -22.50 -3.72
C GLY A 175 8.38 -21.47 -2.66
N THR A 176 9.28 -20.56 -2.28
CA THR A 176 8.98 -19.42 -1.41
C THR A 176 9.27 -18.10 -2.12
N TYR A 177 8.61 -17.03 -1.70
CA TYR A 177 8.95 -15.67 -2.10
C TYR A 177 10.16 -15.17 -1.32
N ASP A 178 11.05 -14.42 -1.97
CA ASP A 178 12.18 -13.79 -1.29
C ASP A 178 11.72 -12.56 -0.51
N LEU A 179 11.81 -12.64 0.82
CA LEU A 179 11.27 -11.63 1.72
C LEU A 179 12.03 -10.29 1.63
N GLU A 180 13.34 -10.31 1.39
CA GLU A 180 14.12 -9.09 1.24
C GLU A 180 13.79 -8.37 -0.07
N ALA A 181 13.60 -9.13 -1.15
CA ALA A 181 13.15 -8.60 -2.43
C ALA A 181 11.74 -8.00 -2.32
N THR A 182 10.81 -8.67 -1.62
CA THR A 182 9.47 -8.12 -1.38
C THR A 182 9.55 -6.85 -0.55
N PHE A 183 10.27 -6.81 0.57
CA PHE A 183 10.47 -5.57 1.32
C PHE A 183 11.11 -4.46 0.46
N THR A 184 12.09 -4.80 -0.36
CA THR A 184 12.76 -3.83 -1.25
C THR A 184 11.78 -3.27 -2.28
N HIS A 185 10.90 -4.10 -2.85
CA HIS A 185 9.85 -3.68 -3.76
C HIS A 185 8.87 -2.73 -3.07
N GLU A 186 8.30 -3.14 -1.94
CA GLU A 186 7.31 -2.34 -1.22
C GLU A 186 7.87 -1.01 -0.72
N LEU A 187 9.10 -1.01 -0.20
CA LEU A 187 9.80 0.23 0.17
C LEU A 187 10.06 1.17 -1.01
N GLY A 188 10.03 0.66 -2.24
CA GLY A 188 10.13 1.50 -3.44
C GLY A 188 8.89 2.30 -3.76
N HIS A 189 7.76 1.98 -3.12
CA HIS A 189 6.53 2.77 -3.21
C HIS A 189 6.46 3.90 -2.16
N LEU A 190 7.38 3.92 -1.17
CA LEU A 190 7.55 5.06 -0.24
C LEU A 190 8.24 6.25 -0.90
#